data_AF-A0A9D0N307-F1
#
_entry.id   AF-A0A9D0N307-F1
#
_cell.length_a   1.000
_cell.length_b   1.000
_cell.length_c   1.000
_cell.angle_alpha   90.00
_cell.angle_beta   90.00
_cell.angle_gamma   90.00
#
_symmetry.space_group_name_H-M   'P 1'
#
loop_
_entity.id
_entity.type
_entity.pdbx_description
1 polymer ?
#
loop_
_entity_poly.entity_id
_entity_poly.type
_entity_poly.pdbx_seq_one_letter_code
_entity_poly.pdbx_strand_id
1 'polypeptide(L)' 'MRLDLIESNPNGSSIDGLVADINILCYEVYAQAIGATELRITNPVNESVRDYYLSKKGFSYNQKENFCFREV' A
#
# COMPACT_ATOMS: atom_id res chain seq x y z
N MET A 1 3.55 13.82 -3.36
CA MET A 1 2.30 13.65 -4.13
C MET A 1 1.44 12.63 -3.40
N ARG A 2 0.13 12.85 -3.27
CA ARG A 2 -0.81 11.89 -2.66
C ARG A 2 -1.73 11.34 -3.76
N LEU A 3 -1.78 10.02 -3.90
CA LEU A 3 -2.67 9.31 -4.81
C LEU A 3 -3.69 8.56 -3.96
N ASP A 4 -4.96 8.94 -4.06
CA ASP A 4 -6.05 8.21 -3.43
C ASP A 4 -6.59 7.21 -4.45
N LEU A 5 -6.44 5.91 -4.17
CA LEU A 5 -6.94 4.84 -5.03
C LEU A 5 -8.05 4.06 -4.33
N ILE A 6 -9.12 3.75 -5.05
CA ILE A 6 -10.15 2.82 -4.61
C ILE A 6 -9.86 1.49 -5.30
N GLU A 7 -9.36 0.53 -4.53
CA GLU A 7 -9.12 -0.82 -5.01
C GLU A 7 -10.34 -1.69 -4.72
N SER A 8 -10.87 -2.36 -5.75
CA SER A 8 -11.75 -3.50 -5.56
C SER A 8 -10.90 -4.74 -5.36
N ASN A 9 -11.40 -5.72 -4.60
CA ASN A 9 -10.81 -7.06 -4.58
C ASN A 9 -11.58 -7.94 -5.59
N PRO A 10 -11.12 -8.05 -6.85
CA PRO A 10 -11.84 -8.78 -7.89
C PRO A 10 -11.74 -10.29 -7.65
N ASN A 11 -12.72 -10.82 -6.91
CA ASN A 11 -12.87 -12.25 -6.70
C ASN A 11 -13.05 -12.98 -8.04
N GLY A 12 -12.25 -14.02 -8.29
CA GLY A 12 -12.38 -14.87 -9.48
C GLY A 12 -11.72 -14.33 -10.75
N SER A 13 -10.91 -13.28 -10.65
CA SER A 13 -10.02 -12.84 -11.74
C SER A 13 -8.67 -13.56 -11.68
N SER A 14 -7.92 -13.57 -12.78
CA SER A 14 -6.56 -14.15 -12.81
C SER A 14 -5.55 -13.40 -11.91
N ILE A 15 -5.92 -12.23 -11.38
CA ILE A 15 -5.11 -11.40 -10.49
C ILE A 15 -5.70 -11.31 -9.07
N ASP A 16 -6.65 -12.18 -8.74
CA ASP A 16 -7.25 -12.24 -7.41
C ASP A 16 -6.16 -12.39 -6.33
N GLY A 17 -6.24 -11.56 -5.28
CA GLY A 17 -5.23 -11.44 -4.23
C GLY A 17 -3.91 -10.76 -4.63
N LEU A 18 -3.65 -10.53 -5.93
CA LEU A 18 -2.42 -9.92 -6.44
C LEU A 18 -2.53 -8.40 -6.69
N VAL A 19 -3.74 -7.86 -6.76
CA VAL A 19 -3.98 -6.44 -7.08
C VAL A 19 -3.16 -5.49 -6.20
N ALA A 20 -3.19 -5.70 -4.89
CA ALA A 20 -2.44 -4.85 -3.95
C ALA A 20 -0.93 -4.96 -4.15
N ASP A 21 -0.40 -6.16 -4.42
CA ASP A 21 1.03 -6.37 -4.64
C ASP A 21 1.51 -5.71 -5.94
N ILE A 22 0.71 -5.81 -6.99
CA ILE A 22 0.96 -5.13 -8.27
C ILE A 22 0.99 -3.61 -8.05
N ASN A 23 0.01 -3.07 -7.32
CA ASN A 23 -0.05 -1.63 -7.05
C ASN A 23 1.14 -1.16 -6.21
N ILE A 24 1.49 -1.88 -5.15
CA ILE A 24 2.68 -1.57 -4.34
C ILE A 24 3.95 -1.53 -5.19
N LEU A 25 4.14 -2.51 -6.09
CA LEU A 25 5.28 -2.55 -7.00
C LEU A 25 5.30 -1.36 -7.97
N CYS A 26 4.16 -1.04 -8.59
CA CYS A 26 4.05 0.12 -9.47
C CYS A 26 4.38 1.43 -8.75
N TYR A 27 3.89 1.59 -7.52
CA TYR A 27 4.16 2.77 -6.72
C TYR A 27 5.62 2.84 -6.26
N GLU A 28 6.26 1.72 -5.98
CA GLU A 28 7.69 1.67 -5.67
C GLU A 28 8.52 2.20 -6.84
N VAL A 29 8.27 1.69 -8.05
CA VAL A 29 8.96 2.16 -9.26
C VAL A 29 8.72 3.66 -9.46
N TYR A 30 7.48 4.12 -9.27
CA TYR A 30 7.15 5.53 -9.37
C TYR A 30 7.87 6.38 -8.31
N ALA A 31 7.89 5.93 -7.06
CA ALA A 31 8.56 6.61 -5.95
C ALA A 31 10.06 6.76 -6.21
N GLN A 32 10.72 5.71 -6.69
CA GLN A 32 12.13 5.75 -7.09
C GLN A 32 12.37 6.76 -8.21
N ALA A 33 11.50 6.78 -9.24
CA ALA A 33 11.63 7.69 -10.38
C ALA A 33 11.55 9.18 -9.99
N ILE A 34 10.82 9.50 -8.91
CA ILE A 34 10.67 10.87 -8.42
C ILE A 34 11.59 11.21 -7.23
N GLY A 35 12.44 10.27 -6.80
CA GLY A 35 13.30 10.44 -5.63
C GLY A 35 12.55 10.52 -4.30
N ALA A 36 11.40 9.85 -4.19
CA ALA A 36 10.69 9.72 -2.93
C ALA A 36 11.36 8.66 -2.03
N THR A 37 11.32 8.88 -0.72
CA THR A 37 11.97 8.02 0.28
C THR A 37 11.02 7.01 0.93
N GLU A 38 9.71 7.19 0.75
CA GLU A 38 8.69 6.39 1.42
C GLU A 38 7.44 6.20 0.57
N LEU A 39 6.86 5.01 0.67
CA LEU A 39 5.46 4.73 0.34
C LEU A 39 4.62 4.80 1.59
N ARG A 40 3.46 5.44 1.51
CA ARG A 40 2.51 5.55 2.63
C ARG A 40 1.10 5.16 2.20
N ILE A 41 0.46 4.32 3.00
CA ILE A 41 -0.95 3.95 2.92
C ILE A 41 -1.65 4.70 4.03
N THR A 42 -2.27 5.82 3.68
CA THR A 42 -2.89 6.74 4.63
C THR A 42 -4.30 6.31 4.98
N ASN A 43 -4.69 6.44 6.25
CA ASN A 43 -6.07 6.23 6.73
C ASN A 43 -6.65 4.86 6.35
N PRO A 44 -6.04 3.73 6.79
CA PRO A 44 -6.65 2.42 6.62
C PRO A 44 -8.07 2.41 7.20
N VAL A 45 -9.04 1.92 6.41
CA VAL A 45 -10.48 2.02 6.72
C VAL A 45 -10.84 1.23 7.98
N ASN A 46 -10.12 0.15 8.26
CA ASN A 46 -10.30 -0.68 9.45
C ASN A 46 -9.01 -1.46 9.79
N GLU A 47 -9.03 -2.15 10.93
CA GLU A 47 -7.89 -2.94 11.41
C GLU A 47 -7.51 -4.07 10.44
N SER A 48 -8.48 -4.73 9.81
CA SER A 48 -8.19 -5.81 8.85
C SER A 48 -7.46 -5.32 7.61
N VAL A 49 -7.77 -4.13 7.11
CA VAL A 49 -7.03 -3.48 6.01
C VAL A 49 -5.62 -3.12 6.45
N ARG A 50 -5.47 -2.56 7.66
CA ARG A 50 -4.15 -2.27 8.24
C ARG A 50 -3.32 -3.55 8.33
N ASP A 51 -3.88 -4.61 8.91
CA ASP A 51 -3.17 -5.87 9.14
C ASP A 51 -2.83 -6.56 7.81
N TYR A 52 -3.68 -6.43 6.78
CA TYR A 52 -3.38 -6.89 5.43
C TYR A 52 -2.13 -6.20 4.87
N TYR A 53 -2.02 -4.88 4.95
CA TYR A 53 -0.84 -4.17 4.46
C TYR A 53 0.40 -4.41 5.32
N LEU A 54 0.23 -4.58 6.64
CA LEU A 54 1.32 -4.98 7.54
C LEU A 54 1.82 -6.40 7.28
N SER A 55 1.00 -7.27 6.70
CA SER A 55 1.44 -8.60 6.25
C SER A 55 2.38 -8.53 5.04
N LYS A 56 2.41 -7.40 4.31
CA LYS A 56 3.30 -7.19 3.18
C LYS A 56 4.70 -6.79 3.66
N LYS A 57 5.72 -7.25 2.96
CA LYS A 57 7.13 -7.06 3.35
C LYS A 57 7.49 -5.57 3.44
N GLY A 58 8.05 -5.18 4.59
CA GLY A 58 8.64 -3.85 4.81
C GLY A 58 7.67 -2.79 5.34
N PHE A 59 6.37 -3.08 5.44
CA PHE A 59 5.43 -2.12 6.00
C PHE A 59 5.50 -2.07 7.52
N SER A 60 5.48 -0.84 8.05
CA SER A 60 5.37 -0.50 9.47
C SER A 60 4.16 0.41 9.68
N TYR A 61 3.59 0.44 10.89
CA TYR A 61 2.44 1.30 11.19
C TYR A 61 2.82 2.46 12.10
N ASN A 62 2.55 3.68 11.63
CA ASN A 62 2.62 4.89 12.45
C ASN A 62 1.25 5.12 13.12
N GLN A 63 1.16 4.79 14.41
CA GLN A 63 -0.06 4.97 15.19
C GLN A 63 -0.44 6.44 15.41
N LYS A 64 0.54 7.33 15.48
CA LYS A 64 0.32 8.75 15.79
C LYS A 64 -0.38 9.48 14.64
N GLU A 65 -0.02 9.13 13.41
CA GLU A 65 -0.52 9.79 12.19
C GLU A 65 -1.41 8.86 11.34
N ASN A 66 -1.70 7.65 11.82
CA ASN A 66 -2.61 6.68 11.21
C ASN A 66 -2.27 6.34 9.74
N PHE A 67 -1.05 5.84 9.51
CA PHE A 67 -0.65 5.34 8.19
C PHE A 67 0.28 4.12 8.30
N CYS A 68 0.20 3.23 7.30
CA CYS A 68 1.23 2.21 7.08
C CYS A 68 2.29 2.78 6.13
N PHE A 69 3.57 2.52 6.35
CA PHE A 69 4.64 3.02 5.51
C PHE A 69 5.74 2.01 5.25
N ARG A 70 6.44 2.18 4.15
CA ARG A 70 7.61 1.41 3.76
C ARG A 70 8.64 2.34 3.13
N GLU A 71 9.91 2.18 3.46
CA GLU A 71 11.02 2.88 2.79
C GLU A 71 11.22 2.35 1.35
N VAL A 72 11.72 3.20 0.45
CA VAL A 72 11.88 2.93 -0.99
C VAL A 72 13.28 3.24 -1.48
#